data_AF-A0AAD8C5R5-F1
#
_entry.id   AF-A0AAD8C5R5-F1
#
_cell.length_a   1.000
_cell.length_b   1.000
_cell.length_c   1.000
_cell.angle_alpha   90.00
_cell.angle_beta   90.00
_cell.angle_gamma   90.00
#
_symmetry.space_group_name_H-M   'P 1'
#
loop_
_entity.id
_entity.type
_entity.pdbx_description
1 polymer ?
#
loop_
_entity_poly.entity_id
_entity_poly.type
_entity_poly.pdbx_seq_one_letter_code
_entity_poly.pdbx_strand_id
1 'polypeptide(L)' 'MQVDMSPRVGMQVDMSPRVGMQVDMSPRVGMQVDMSPRVGMQVDMSPRVKMQVDMSPRAGMEVDMSPRVRM' A
#
# COMPACT_ATOMS: atom_id res chain seq x y z
N MET A 1 5.35 11.76 5.19
CA MET A 1 4.42 12.07 4.08
C MET A 1 3.22 11.15 4.20
N GLN A 2 2.00 11.65 4.00
CA GLN A 2 0.79 10.84 4.04
C GLN A 2 0.15 10.78 2.65
N VAL A 3 -0.31 9.60 2.24
CA VAL A 3 -0.99 9.36 0.96
C VAL A 3 -2.23 8.51 1.22
N ASP A 4 -3.38 8.92 0.67
CA ASP A 4 -4.64 8.19 0.71
C ASP A 4 -5.13 7.96 -0.73
N MET A 5 -5.46 6.70 -1.06
CA MET A 5 -5.89 6.31 -2.40
C MET A 5 -7.10 5.36 -2.34
N SER A 6 -8.17 5.72 -3.05
CA SER A 6 -9.43 4.95 -3.11
C SER A 6 -9.89 4.63 -4.54
N PRO A 7 -9.10 3.88 -5.33
CA PRO A 7 -9.41 3.59 -6.73
C PRO A 7 -10.58 2.60 -6.88
N ARG A 8 -11.44 2.83 -7.89
CA ARG A 8 -12.59 1.96 -8.18
C ARG A 8 -12.26 0.74 -9.04
N VAL A 9 -11.21 0.83 -9.85
CA VAL A 9 -10.71 -0.25 -10.70
C VAL A 9 -9.18 -0.13 -10.72
N GLY A 10 -8.48 -1.27 -10.72
CA GLY A 10 -7.03 -1.45 -10.92
C GLY A 10 -6.12 -0.23 -10.72
N MET A 11 -5.22 -0.30 -9.74
CA MET A 11 -4.19 0.73 -9.52
C MET A 11 -2.80 0.10 -9.42
N GLN A 12 -1.80 0.75 -10.01
CA GLN A 12 -0.39 0.45 -9.78
C GLN A 12 0.28 1.66 -9.11
N VAL A 13 1.04 1.42 -8.05
CA VAL A 13 1.71 2.47 -7.27
C VAL A 13 3.17 2.09 -7.06
N ASP A 14 4.09 3.02 -7.30
CA ASP A 14 5.52 2.92 -6.99
C ASP A 14 5.93 4.11 -6.11
N MET A 15 6.52 3.84 -4.94
CA MET A 15 6.93 4.86 -3.99
C MET A 15 8.34 4.59 -3.41
N SER A 16 9.20 5.60 -3.47
CA SER A 16 10.59 5.53 -2.95
C SER A 16 10.92 6.68 -1.98
N PRO A 17 10.24 6.80 -0.83
CA PRO A 17 10.46 7.90 0.11
C PRO A 17 11.82 7.78 0.82
N ARG A 18 12.47 8.92 1.07
CA ARG A 18 13.77 8.96 1.78
C ARG A 18 13.63 8.90 3.31
N VAL A 19 12.52 9.38 3.87
CA VAL A 19 12.22 9.35 5.31
C VAL A 19 10.70 9.32 5.48
N GLY A 20 10.20 8.42 6.34
CA GLY A 20 8.88 8.44 6.96
C GLY A 20 7.70 8.60 6.01
N MET A 21 7.02 7.50 5.69
CA MET A 21 5.81 7.52 4.86
C MET A 21 4.66 6.74 5.51
N GLN A 22 3.46 7.31 5.47
CA GLN A 22 2.22 6.63 5.82
C GLN A 22 1.34 6.55 4.57
N VAL A 23 0.79 5.37 4.29
CA VAL A 23 -0.03 5.11 3.11
C VAL A 23 -1.31 4.39 3.51
N ASP A 24 -2.47 4.89 3.08
CA ASP A 24 -3.77 4.24 3.20
C ASP A 24 -4.35 3.96 1.80
N MET A 25 -4.76 2.71 1.55
CA MET A 25 -5.25 2.28 0.25
C MET A 25 -6.52 1.43 0.35
N SER A 26 -7.59 1.85 -0.32
CA SER A 26 -8.90 1.19 -0.32
C SER A 26 -9.43 0.85 -1.73
N PRO A 27 -8.74 -0.01 -2.51
CA PRO A 27 -9.11 -0.35 -3.89
C PRO A 27 -10.31 -1.32 -3.99
N ARG A 28 -11.15 -1.16 -5.01
CA ARG A 28 -12.33 -2.05 -5.21
C ARG A 28 -12.09 -3.30 -6.04
N VAL A 29 -11.25 -3.31 -7.07
CA VAL A 29 -11.17 -4.45 -8.03
C VAL A 29 -9.76 -4.99 -8.25
N GLY A 30 -8.72 -4.28 -7.81
CA GLY A 30 -7.34 -4.75 -7.94
C GLY A 30 -6.33 -3.66 -7.58
N MET A 31 -5.20 -4.05 -7.01
CA MET A 31 -4.09 -3.13 -6.73
C MET A 31 -2.75 -3.84 -6.75
N GLN A 32 -1.75 -3.19 -7.34
CA GLN A 32 -0.35 -3.57 -7.27
C GLN A 32 0.45 -2.41 -6.68
N VAL A 33 1.30 -2.69 -5.70
CA VAL A 33 2.08 -1.67 -5.00
C VAL A 33 3.53 -2.13 -4.90
N ASP A 34 4.48 -1.25 -5.23
CA ASP A 34 5.92 -1.42 -4.99
C ASP A 34 6.41 -0.24 -4.13
N MET A 35 7.11 -0.55 -3.03
CA MET A 35 7.59 0.46 -2.10
C MET A 35 9.03 0.19 -1.66
N SER A 36 9.89 1.18 -1.83
CA SER A 36 11.32 1.11 -1.47
C SER A 36 11.76 2.26 -0.54
N PRO A 37 11.23 2.33 0.70
CA PRO A 37 11.56 3.40 1.63
C PRO A 37 12.97 3.27 2.22
N ARG A 38 13.67 4.39 2.43
CA ARG A 38 14.99 4.37 3.10
C ARG A 38 14.90 4.32 4.63
N VAL A 39 13.91 4.95 5.24
CA VAL A 39 13.71 4.95 6.70
C VAL A 39 12.22 5.07 7.00
N GLY A 40 11.66 4.08 7.70
CA GLY A 40 10.32 4.10 8.29
C GLY A 40 9.17 4.15 7.30
N MET A 41 8.31 3.13 7.32
CA MET A 41 7.08 3.12 6.54
C MET A 41 5.93 2.46 7.30
N GLN A 42 4.75 3.05 7.22
CA GLN A 42 3.50 2.48 7.71
C GLN A 42 2.50 2.41 6.55
N VAL A 43 1.88 1.25 6.37
CA VAL A 43 0.94 1.01 5.27
C VAL A 43 -0.32 0.36 5.81
N ASP A 44 -1.49 0.90 5.48
CA ASP A 44 -2.81 0.31 5.71
C ASP A 44 -3.49 0.06 4.35
N MET A 45 -4.03 -1.14 4.17
CA MET A 45 -4.62 -1.57 2.91
C MET A 45 -5.90 -2.36 3.14
N SER A 46 -7.00 -1.89 2.54
CA SER A 46 -8.34 -2.49 2.64
C SER A 46 -8.97 -2.82 1.27
N PRO A 47 -8.38 -3.75 0.48
CA PRO A 47 -8.88 -4.11 -0.84
C PRO A 47 -10.16 -4.96 -0.78
N ARG A 48 -11.04 -4.86 -1.78
CA ARG A 48 -12.27 -5.70 -1.88
C ARG A 48 -12.12 -7.01 -2.66
N VAL A 49 -11.08 -7.17 -3.47
CA VAL A 49 -10.97 -8.36 -4.35
C VAL A 49 -9.56 -8.89 -4.39
N LYS A 50 -8.62 -8.17 -5.01
CA LYS A 50 -7.24 -8.63 -5.20
C LYS A 50 -6.24 -7.51 -4.89
N MET A 51 -5.10 -7.90 -4.32
CA MET A 51 -3.99 -7.01 -4.03
C MET A 51 -2.67 -7.76 -4.13
N GLN A 52 -1.65 -7.10 -4.66
CA GLN A 52 -0.27 -7.54 -4.64
C GLN A 52 0.60 -6.38 -4.14
N VAL A 53 1.55 -6.67 -3.25
CA VAL A 53 2.40 -5.67 -2.62
C VAL A 53 3.82 -6.22 -2.57
N ASP A 54 4.78 -5.43 -3.06
CA ASP A 54 6.21 -5.65 -2.90
C ASP A 54 6.82 -4.49 -2.12
N MET A 55 7.69 -4.80 -1.16
CA MET A 55 8.24 -3.84 -0.21
C MET A 55 9.68 -4.17 0.14
N SER A 56 10.57 -3.21 -0.09
CA SER A 56 12.01 -3.32 0.14
C SER A 56 12.54 -2.17 1.01
N PRO A 57 12.16 -2.08 2.30
CA PRO A 57 12.63 -1.03 3.20
C PRO A 57 14.11 -1.22 3.58
N ARG A 58 14.84 -0.12 3.76
CA ARG A 58 16.19 -0.17 4.35
C ARG A 58 16.18 -0.18 5.89
N ALA A 59 15.14 0.36 6.53
CA ALA A 59 14.99 0.35 7.99
C ALA A 59 13.53 0.61 8.40
N GLY A 60 12.94 -0.26 9.22
CA GLY A 60 11.64 -0.09 9.89
C GLY A 60 10.42 -0.09 8.95
N MET A 61 9.47 -1.00 9.17
CA MET A 61 8.25 -1.10 8.38
C MET A 61 7.11 -1.76 9.17
N GLU A 62 5.92 -1.18 9.07
CA GLU A 62 4.67 -1.75 9.57
C GLU A 62 3.62 -1.80 8.46
N VAL A 63 2.88 -2.89 8.40
CA VAL A 63 1.85 -3.11 7.38
C VAL A 63 0.63 -3.75 8.01
N ASP A 64 -0.53 -3.16 7.75
CA ASP A 64 -1.84 -3.76 7.98
C ASP A 64 -2.54 -4.01 6.63
N MET A 65 -3.13 -5.20 6.50
CA MET A 65 -3.85 -5.64 5.31
C MET A 65 -5.15 -6.32 5.70
N SER A 66 -6.27 -5.69 5.33
CA SER A 66 -7.63 -6.14 5.63
C SER A 66 -8.47 -6.36 4.35
N PRO A 67 -8.21 -7.44 3.59
CA PRO A 67 -8.98 -7.74 2.38
C PRO A 67 -10.42 -8.17 2.70
N ARG A 68 -11.41 -7.61 1.99
CA ARG A 68 -12.83 -7.99 2.09
C ARG A 68 -13.29 -8.68 0.82
N VAL A 69 -13.12 -10.00 0.74
CA VAL A 69 -13.62 -10.81 -0.38
C VAL A 69 -15.12 -11.04 -0.21
N ARG A 70 -15.94 -10.51 -1.12
CA ARG A 70 -17.37 -10.83 -1.19
C ARG A 70 -17.51 -12.06 -2.08
N MET A 71 -17.90 -13.20 -1.49
CA MET A 71 -18.28 -14.42 -2.24
C MET A 71 -19.57 -14.18 -3.03
#